data_AF-A0A7S2IT10-F1
#
_entry.id   AF-A0A7S2IT10-F1
#
_cell.length_a   1.000
_cell.length_b   1.000
_cell.length_c   1.000
_cell.angle_alpha   90.00
_cell.angle_beta   90.00
_cell.angle_gamma   90.00
#
_symmetry.space_group_name_H-M   'P 1'
#
loop_
_entity.id
_entity.type
_entity.pdbx_description
1 polymer ?
#
loop_
_entity_poly.entity_id
_entity_poly.type
_entity_poly.pdbx_seq_one_letter_code
_entity_poly.pdbx_strand_id
1 'polypeptide(L)'
;QGKRQCQFLIGIEEEPQFQVKQKVLGRHGQNMKSVAEKTGAKLRLRGRGSGFLEGAEQVESSDPLMLCVSAPDTWSYQEAHRLVWELLESVHSSYRSFRERSGQPAAELRIEVNEGPRPGSY
;
A
#
# COMPACT_ATOMS: atom_id res chain seq x y z
N GLN A 1 -0.82 11.38 23.26
CA GLN A 1 -1.53 10.88 22.06
C GLN A 1 -0.74 9.69 21.53
N GLY A 2 -1.42 8.58 21.22
CA GLY A 2 -0.77 7.30 20.94
C GLY A 2 -0.47 7.07 19.46
N LYS A 3 0.48 6.17 19.20
CA LYS A 3 0.80 5.64 17.87
C LYS A 3 -0.48 5.12 17.20
N ARG A 4 -0.69 5.48 15.94
CA ARG A 4 -1.81 4.97 15.11
C ARG A 4 -1.27 4.13 13.97
N GLN A 5 -2.04 3.12 13.58
CA GLN A 5 -1.65 2.18 12.54
C GLN A 5 -2.87 1.86 11.69
N CYS A 6 -2.66 1.63 10.40
CA CYS A 6 -3.66 1.10 9.49
C CYS A 6 -3.01 0.33 8.34
N GLN A 7 -3.82 -0.39 7.58
CA GLN A 7 -3.40 -1.12 6.39
C GLN A 7 -4.34 -0.81 5.25
N PHE A 8 -3.78 -0.29 4.16
CA PHE A 8 -4.52 -0.09 2.91
C PHE A 8 -4.39 -1.33 2.05
N LEU A 9 -5.49 -2.03 1.81
CA LEU A 9 -5.53 -3.12 0.84
C LEU A 9 -5.48 -2.52 -0.56
N ILE A 10 -4.56 -3.03 -1.39
CA ILE A 10 -4.34 -2.47 -2.73
C ILE A 10 -5.37 -3.00 -3.73
N GLY A 11 -5.92 -4.20 -3.50
CA GLY A 11 -6.95 -4.79 -4.38
C GLY A 11 -6.44 -5.19 -5.77
N ILE A 12 -5.13 -5.13 -6.01
CA ILE A 12 -4.47 -5.51 -7.25
C ILE A 12 -3.34 -6.48 -6.86
N GLU A 13 -3.34 -7.68 -7.45
CA GLU A 13 -2.24 -8.63 -7.30
C GLU A 13 -1.03 -8.17 -8.13
N GLU A 14 0.17 -8.47 -7.65
CA GLU A 14 1.40 -8.16 -8.40
C GLU A 14 1.47 -9.02 -9.66
N GLU A 15 1.63 -8.36 -10.82
CA GLU A 15 1.81 -9.01 -12.11
C GLU A 15 2.95 -8.36 -12.93
N PRO A 16 3.61 -9.11 -13.83
CA PRO A 16 4.73 -8.61 -14.63
C PRO A 16 4.40 -7.43 -15.56
N GLN A 17 3.17 -7.33 -16.04
CA GLN A 17 2.76 -6.34 -17.05
C GLN A 17 2.45 -4.98 -16.43
N PHE A 18 1.71 -4.96 -15.32
CA PHE A 18 1.31 -3.72 -14.65
C PHE A 18 2.28 -3.29 -13.54
N GLN A 19 2.87 -4.26 -12.82
CA GLN A 19 3.86 -4.04 -11.77
C GLN A 19 3.37 -3.08 -10.67
N VAL A 20 2.23 -3.41 -10.06
CA VAL A 20 1.57 -2.53 -9.07
C VAL A 20 2.50 -2.15 -7.92
N LYS A 21 3.35 -3.07 -7.45
CA LYS A 21 4.39 -2.77 -6.45
C LYS A 21 5.25 -1.59 -6.86
N GLN A 22 5.73 -1.56 -8.10
CA GLN A 22 6.57 -0.46 -8.58
C GLN A 22 5.80 0.85 -8.67
N LYS A 23 4.52 0.81 -9.06
CA LYS A 23 3.66 2.00 -9.11
C LYS A 23 3.40 2.57 -7.73
N VAL A 24 3.20 1.70 -6.74
CA VAL A 24 3.01 2.10 -5.34
C VAL A 24 4.31 2.69 -4.79
N LEU A 25 5.42 1.95 -4.85
CA LEU A 25 6.71 2.41 -4.31
C LEU A 25 7.22 3.68 -5.00
N GLY A 26 6.98 3.81 -6.31
CA GLY A 26 7.54 4.85 -7.15
C GLY A 26 9.01 4.59 -7.46
N ARG A 27 9.58 5.42 -8.36
CA ARG A 27 10.98 5.32 -8.78
C ARG A 27 11.90 5.41 -7.55
N HIS A 28 12.71 4.39 -7.31
CA HIS A 28 13.59 4.27 -6.13
C HIS A 28 12.87 4.48 -4.77
N GLY A 29 11.59 4.12 -4.68
CA GLY A 29 10.79 4.27 -3.46
C GLY A 29 10.35 5.69 -3.16
N GLN A 30 10.39 6.62 -4.14
CA GLN A 30 10.15 8.05 -3.90
C GLN A 30 8.77 8.36 -3.33
N ASN A 31 7.74 7.60 -3.70
CA ASN A 31 6.40 7.81 -3.13
C ASN A 31 6.42 7.55 -1.63
N MET A 32 7.02 6.45 -1.21
CA MET A 32 7.13 6.09 0.21
C MET A 32 7.95 7.10 0.99
N LYS A 33 9.10 7.53 0.41
CA LYS A 33 9.97 8.55 1.02
C LYS A 33 9.24 9.86 1.22
N SER A 34 8.52 10.33 0.20
CA SER A 34 7.80 11.60 0.28
C SER A 34 6.71 11.59 1.36
N VAL A 35 5.96 10.49 1.50
CA VAL A 35 4.96 10.37 2.58
C VAL A 35 5.65 10.32 3.94
N ALA A 36 6.71 9.52 4.08
CA ALA A 36 7.45 9.39 5.34
C ALA A 36 8.07 10.72 5.78
N GLU A 37 8.68 11.48 4.87
CA GLU A 37 9.31 12.78 5.14
C GLU A 37 8.28 13.83 5.57
N LYS A 38 7.12 13.89 4.91
CA LYS A 38 6.07 14.89 5.22
C LYS A 38 5.36 14.63 6.54
N THR A 39 5.28 13.38 6.97
CA THR A 39 4.38 12.96 8.05
C THR A 39 5.11 12.38 9.25
N GLY A 40 6.36 11.93 9.10
CA GLY A 40 7.05 11.13 10.11
C GLY A 40 6.50 9.71 10.26
N ALA A 41 5.54 9.29 9.42
CA ALA A 41 5.00 7.94 9.45
C ALA A 41 5.99 6.92 8.86
N LYS A 42 5.94 5.68 9.39
CA LYS A 42 6.65 4.53 8.84
C LYS A 42 5.71 3.77 7.91
N LEU A 43 6.12 3.57 6.65
CA LEU A 43 5.37 2.83 5.65
C LEU A 43 6.07 1.50 5.33
N ARG A 44 5.29 0.44 5.09
CA ARG A 44 5.79 -0.86 4.60
C ARG A 44 4.82 -1.48 3.62
N LEU A 45 5.31 -1.88 2.46
CA LEU A 45 4.56 -2.73 1.54
C LEU A 45 4.68 -4.19 2.00
N ARG A 46 3.57 -4.92 2.08
CA ARG A 46 3.47 -6.30 2.55
C ARG A 46 2.44 -7.09 1.75
N GLY A 47 2.37 -8.39 2.00
CA GLY A 47 1.47 -9.31 1.30
C GLY A 47 2.12 -9.93 0.08
N ARG A 48 1.35 -10.75 -0.63
CA ARG A 48 1.80 -11.47 -1.82
C ARG A 48 2.31 -10.51 -2.89
N GLY A 49 3.50 -10.81 -3.44
CA GLY A 49 4.16 -10.02 -4.49
C GLY A 49 4.87 -8.75 -4.00
N SER A 50 4.84 -8.46 -2.69
CA SER A 50 5.44 -7.24 -2.12
C SER A 50 6.97 -7.23 -2.15
N GLY A 51 7.61 -8.40 -2.16
CA GLY A 51 9.03 -8.60 -1.92
C GLY A 51 9.44 -8.50 -0.44
N PHE A 52 8.48 -8.30 0.48
CA PHE A 52 8.77 -8.15 1.90
C PHE A 52 8.69 -9.51 2.61
N LEU A 53 9.86 -10.04 2.98
CA LEU A 53 10.00 -11.28 3.73
C LEU A 53 9.76 -11.03 5.22
N GLU A 54 8.93 -11.86 5.85
CA GLU A 54 8.62 -11.79 7.29
C GLU A 54 8.52 -13.17 7.93
N GLY A 55 8.47 -13.19 9.27
CA GLY A 55 8.45 -14.41 10.06
C GLY A 55 9.80 -15.13 10.13
N ALA A 56 9.83 -16.23 10.88
CA ALA A 56 11.01 -17.09 11.02
C ALA A 56 11.42 -17.73 9.68
N GLU A 57 10.44 -18.08 8.85
CA GLU A 57 10.65 -18.73 7.57
C GLU A 57 11.12 -17.79 6.46
N GLN A 58 11.18 -16.47 6.71
CA GLN A 58 11.61 -15.45 5.72
C GLN A 58 10.84 -15.55 4.40
N VAL A 59 9.51 -15.65 4.49
CA VAL A 59 8.61 -15.71 3.34
C VAL A 59 7.72 -14.48 3.29
N GLU A 60 7.19 -14.16 2.12
CA GLU A 60 6.13 -13.16 2.01
C GLU A 60 4.87 -13.62 2.75
N SER A 61 4.11 -12.66 3.28
CA SER A 61 2.79 -12.94 3.82
C SER A 61 1.85 -13.50 2.76
N SER A 62 1.03 -14.48 3.13
CA SER A 62 -0.07 -14.97 2.32
C SER A 62 -1.24 -14.00 2.18
N ASP A 63 -1.22 -12.86 2.89
CA ASP A 63 -2.25 -11.83 2.79
C ASP A 63 -2.26 -11.11 1.43
N PRO A 64 -3.39 -10.49 1.03
CA PRO A 64 -3.42 -9.58 -0.12
C PRO A 64 -2.38 -8.47 -0.01
N LEU A 65 -1.90 -7.98 -1.15
CA LEU A 65 -0.96 -6.88 -1.22
C LEU A 65 -1.53 -5.65 -0.50
N MET A 66 -0.75 -5.10 0.45
CA MET A 66 -1.18 -4.01 1.31
C MET A 66 -0.06 -3.04 1.64
N LEU A 67 -0.41 -1.77 1.85
CA LEU A 67 0.48 -0.75 2.36
C LEU A 67 0.16 -0.48 3.84
N CYS A 68 1.07 -0.87 4.73
CA CYS A 68 0.94 -0.64 6.17
C CYS A 68 1.51 0.72 6.56
N VAL A 69 0.74 1.49 7.33
CA VAL A 69 1.14 2.81 7.86
C VAL A 69 1.22 2.74 9.39
N SER A 70 2.27 3.31 9.95
CA SER A 70 2.47 3.50 11.38
C SER A 70 2.87 4.95 11.67
N ALA A 71 1.96 5.73 12.23
CA ALA A 71 2.17 7.14 12.53
C ALA A 71 2.41 7.39 14.03
N PRO A 72 3.28 8.35 14.40
CA PRO A 72 3.58 8.66 15.80
C PRO A 72 2.41 9.32 16.54
N ASP A 73 1.60 10.11 15.85
CA ASP A 73 0.48 10.85 16.42
C ASP A 73 -0.69 11.00 15.44
N THR A 74 -1.76 11.67 15.88
CA THR A 74 -3.01 11.84 15.13
C THR A 74 -2.82 12.68 13.86
N TRP A 75 -2.01 13.74 13.90
CA TRP A 75 -1.82 14.62 12.76
C TRP A 75 -1.02 13.90 11.68
N SER A 76 0.09 13.27 12.07
CA SER A 76 0.89 12.41 11.19
C SER A 76 0.05 11.30 10.57
N TYR A 77 -0.87 10.71 11.34
CA TYR A 77 -1.77 9.67 10.85
C TYR A 77 -2.71 10.18 9.78
N GLN A 78 -3.41 11.28 10.03
CA GLN A 78 -4.38 11.85 9.11
C GLN A 78 -3.72 12.28 7.79
N GLU A 79 -2.56 12.93 7.88
CA GLU A 79 -1.85 13.36 6.68
C GLU A 79 -1.25 12.17 5.90
N ALA A 80 -0.70 11.16 6.59
CA ALA A 80 -0.21 9.95 5.93
C ALA A 80 -1.36 9.18 5.27
N HIS A 81 -2.51 9.08 5.93
CA HIS A 81 -3.70 8.44 5.38
C HIS A 81 -4.16 9.15 4.11
N ARG A 82 -4.26 10.49 4.12
CA ARG A 82 -4.65 11.29 2.95
C ARG A 82 -3.69 11.07 1.77
N LEU A 83 -2.39 11.18 2.02
CA LEU A 83 -1.37 11.03 0.97
C LEU A 83 -1.32 9.62 0.38
N VAL A 84 -1.49 8.58 1.22
CA VAL A 84 -1.55 7.19 0.76
C VAL A 84 -2.82 6.94 -0.03
N TRP A 85 -3.96 7.47 0.41
CA TRP A 85 -5.22 7.37 -0.31
C TRP A 85 -5.11 7.95 -1.72
N GLU A 86 -4.61 9.18 -1.85
CA GLU A 86 -4.40 9.86 -3.13
C GLU A 86 -3.46 9.08 -4.06
N LEU A 87 -2.39 8.51 -3.50
CA LEU A 87 -1.47 7.65 -4.24
C LEU A 87 -2.20 6.42 -4.80
N LEU A 88 -2.96 5.71 -3.96
CA LEU A 88 -3.64 4.48 -4.37
C LEU A 88 -4.76 4.74 -5.38
N GLU A 89 -5.48 5.86 -5.28
CA GLU A 89 -6.43 6.31 -6.30
C GLU A 89 -5.74 6.49 -7.68
N SER A 90 -4.55 7.10 -7.70
CA SER A 90 -3.77 7.26 -8.92
C SER A 90 -3.33 5.90 -9.51
N VAL A 91 -2.93 4.96 -8.64
CA VAL A 91 -2.57 3.60 -9.04
C VAL A 91 -3.78 2.85 -9.61
N HIS A 92 -4.93 2.93 -8.94
CA HIS A 92 -6.18 2.31 -9.39
C HIS A 92 -6.66 2.89 -10.72
N SER A 93 -6.55 4.20 -10.91
CA SER A 93 -6.85 4.85 -12.20
C SER A 93 -5.94 4.32 -13.31
N SER A 94 -4.64 4.24 -13.04
CA SER A 94 -3.65 3.67 -13.98
C SER A 94 -3.96 2.21 -14.32
N TYR A 95 -4.41 1.41 -13.34
CA TYR A 95 -4.78 0.02 -13.55
C TYR A 95 -6.04 -0.14 -14.40
N ARG A 96 -7.07 0.68 -14.14
CA ARG A 96 -8.27 0.71 -14.97
C ARG A 96 -7.93 1.01 -16.44
N SER A 97 -7.09 2.01 -16.71
CA SER A 97 -6.64 2.30 -18.08
C SER A 97 -5.76 1.20 -18.67
N PHE A 98 -4.96 0.51 -17.85
CA PHE A 98 -4.20 -0.65 -18.30
C PHE A 98 -5.11 -1.78 -18.76
N ARG A 99 -6.13 -2.15 -17.95
CA ARG A 99 -7.10 -3.20 -18.29
C ARG A 99 -7.88 -2.86 -19.56
N GLU A 100 -8.33 -1.61 -19.69
CA GLU A 100 -9.05 -1.14 -20.87
C GLU A 100 -8.21 -1.31 -22.15
N ARG A 101 -6.93 -0.89 -22.13
CA ARG A 101 -6.02 -1.08 -23.27
C ARG A 101 -5.73 -2.54 -23.58
N SER A 102 -5.81 -3.42 -22.58
CA SER A 102 -5.65 -4.87 -22.74
C SER A 102 -6.95 -5.58 -23.14
N GLY A 103 -8.05 -4.86 -23.40
CA GLY A 103 -9.36 -5.43 -23.75
C GLY A 103 -10.03 -6.16 -22.59
N GLN A 104 -9.56 -5.94 -21.35
CA GLN A 104 -10.15 -6.53 -20.16
C GLN A 104 -11.23 -5.62 -19.57
N PRO A 105 -12.25 -6.19 -18.91
CA PRO A 105 -13.28 -5.38 -18.26
C PRO A 105 -12.67 -4.48 -17.18
N ALA A 106 -13.29 -3.32 -16.95
CA ALA A 106 -12.90 -2.43 -15.88
C ALA A 106 -12.91 -3.18 -14.54
N ALA A 107 -11.85 -3.04 -13.74
CA ALA A 107 -11.84 -3.56 -12.39
C ALA A 107 -12.68 -2.65 -11.48
N GLU A 108 -13.65 -3.21 -10.77
CA GLU A 108 -14.32 -2.54 -9.66
C GLU A 108 -13.39 -2.53 -8.45
N LEU A 109 -12.40 -1.63 -8.46
CA LEU A 109 -11.47 -1.46 -7.35
C LEU A 109 -12.01 -0.47 -6.33
N ARG A 110 -11.87 -0.82 -5.05
CA ARG A 110 -12.11 0.06 -3.91
C ARG A 110 -10.91 -0.02 -2.98
N ILE A 111 -10.52 1.11 -2.43
CA ILE A 111 -9.50 1.16 -1.39
C ILE A 111 -10.18 0.76 -0.08
N GLU A 112 -9.79 -0.39 0.46
CA GLU A 112 -10.22 -0.85 1.78
C GLU A 112 -9.13 -0.53 2.80
N VAL A 113 -9.53 0.04 3.93
CA VAL A 113 -8.62 0.44 5.00
C VAL A 113 -9.00 -0.29 6.28
N ASN A 114 -8.04 -1.06 6.80
CA ASN A 114 -8.16 -1.71 8.09
C ASN A 114 -7.47 -0.84 9.15
N GLU A 115 -8.25 -0.34 10.09
CA GLU A 115 -7.77 0.47 11.21
C GLU A 115 -7.18 -0.39 12.33
N GLY A 116 -6.10 0.09 12.95
CA GLY A 116 -5.39 -0.61 14.02
C GLY A 116 -4.17 -1.42 13.54
N PRO A 117 -3.54 -2.17 14.44
CA PRO A 117 -2.41 -3.05 14.08
C PRO A 117 -2.90 -4.22 13.23
N ARG A 118 -2.09 -4.63 12.24
CA ARG A 118 -2.39 -5.84 11.46
C ARG A 118 -2.44 -7.06 12.40
N PRO A 119 -3.46 -7.94 12.28
CA PRO A 119 -3.52 -9.18 13.04
C PRO A 119 -2.21 -9.99 12.94
N GLY A 120 -1.70 -10.48 14.07
CA GLY A 120 -0.46 -11.26 14.12
C GLY A 120 0.85 -10.47 14.07
N SER A 121 0.81 -9.14 14.23
CA SER A 121 2.01 -8.27 14.21
C SER A 121 2.70 -8.09 15.57
N TYR A 122 2.53 -9.03 16.50
CA TYR A 122 3.09 -8.97 17.86
C TYR A 122 4.51 -9.51 17.92
#